data_AF-A0A524ECS8-F1
#
_entry.id   AF-A0A524ECS8-F1
#
_cell.length_a   1.000
_cell.length_b   1.000
_cell.length_c   1.000
_cell.angle_alpha   90.00
_cell.angle_beta   90.00
_cell.angle_gamma   90.00
#
_symmetry.space_group_name_H-M   'P 1'
#
loop_
_entity.id
_entity.type
_entity.pdbx_description
1 polymer ?
#
loop_
_entity_poly.entity_id
_entity_poly.type
_entity_poly.pdbx_seq_one_letter_code
_entity_poly.pdbx_strand_id
1 'polypeptide(L)' 'MSEGLKWLQCPVCKETIYWKVPSDVLKDVDRFPTPIVIKHNDHYLVCYVDSHYQLADTEVASAYIEAQAKET' A
#
# COMPACT_ATOMS: atom_id res chain seq x y z
N MET A 1 1.99 -12.60 19.52
CA MET A 1 2.63 -11.29 19.32
C MET A 1 2.74 -10.96 17.83
N SER A 2 1.60 -10.96 17.13
CA SER A 2 1.52 -10.79 15.66
C SER A 2 0.10 -10.53 15.17
N GLU A 3 -0.83 -10.13 16.06
CA GLU A 3 -2.20 -9.84 15.63
C GLU A 3 -2.21 -8.49 14.88
N GLY A 4 -2.28 -8.55 13.55
CA GLY A 4 -2.50 -7.39 12.68
C GLY A 4 -1.28 -6.83 11.97
N LEU A 5 -0.07 -7.32 12.22
CA LEU A 5 1.12 -6.94 11.43
C LEU A 5 1.22 -7.83 10.19
N LYS A 6 1.24 -7.20 9.01
CA LYS A 6 1.58 -7.83 7.74
C LYS A 6 3.07 -7.64 7.48
N TRP A 7 3.63 -8.50 6.63
CA TRP A 7 5.00 -8.37 6.17
C TRP A 7 5.06 -8.46 4.65
N LEU A 8 6.07 -7.84 4.06
CA LEU A 8 6.48 -8.05 2.68
C LEU A 8 7.98 -7.86 2.54
N GLN A 9 8.57 -8.38 1.48
CA GLN A 9 9.95 -8.09 1.14
C GLN A 9 10.00 -6.87 0.22
N CYS A 10 10.80 -5.86 0.57
CA CYS A 10 11.01 -4.70 -0.29
C CYS A 10 11.57 -5.18 -1.64
N PRO A 11 10.89 -4.93 -2.77
CA PRO A 11 11.36 -5.37 -4.07
C PRO A 11 12.69 -4.69 -4.48
N VAL A 12 13.05 -3.55 -3.88
CA VAL A 12 14.27 -2.79 -4.16
C VAL A 12 15.47 -3.28 -3.34
N CYS A 13 15.47 -3.13 -2.01
CA CYS A 13 16.61 -3.50 -1.15
C CYS A 13 16.55 -4.93 -0.57
N LYS A 14 15.46 -5.67 -0.79
CA LYS A 14 15.23 -7.04 -0.28
C LYS A 14 15.10 -7.18 1.24
N GLU A 15 15.02 -6.07 1.97
CA GLU A 15 14.73 -6.08 3.41
C GLU A 15 13.26 -6.44 3.67
N THR A 16 13.00 -7.12 4.79
CA THR A 16 11.63 -7.44 5.23
C THR A 16 11.01 -6.24 5.94
N ILE A 17 9.89 -5.76 5.40
CA ILE A 17 9.09 -4.67 5.95
C ILE A 17 7.95 -5.27 6.75
N TYR A 18 7.74 -4.79 7.97
CA TYR A 18 6.55 -5.09 8.77
C TYR A 18 5.68 -3.84 8.85
N TRP A 19 4.39 -3.99 8.64
CA TRP A 19 3.47 -2.86 8.61
C TRP A 19 2.09 -3.27 9.11
N LYS A 20 1.36 -2.28 9.63
CA LYS A 20 -0.02 -2.47 10.08
C LYS A 20 -0.96 -1.98 8.98
N VAL A 21 -1.90 -2.83 8.59
CA VAL A 21 -2.95 -2.43 7.66
C VAL A 21 -3.88 -1.44 8.38
N PRO A 22 -4.13 -0.24 7.83
CA PRO A 22 -4.98 0.78 8.45
C PRO A 22 -6.47 0.43 8.29
N SER A 23 -6.92 -0.66 8.93
CA SER A 23 -8.27 -1.22 8.78
C SER A 23 -9.39 -0.23 9.02
N ASP A 24 -9.19 0.79 9.86
CA ASP A 24 -10.21 1.82 10.11
C ASP A 24 -10.42 2.74 8.91
N VAL A 25 -9.36 3.03 8.15
CA VAL A 25 -9.43 3.80 6.89
C VAL A 25 -10.03 2.95 5.77
N LEU A 26 -9.74 1.65 5.76
CA LEU A 26 -10.21 0.73 4.73
C LEU A 26 -11.71 0.38 4.84
N LYS A 27 -12.37 0.72 5.95
CA LYS A 27 -13.84 0.53 6.09
C LYS A 27 -14.63 1.42 5.14
N ASP A 28 -14.07 2.58 4.80
CA ASP A 28 -14.76 3.64 4.07
C ASP A 28 -14.31 3.76 2.60
N VAL A 29 -13.53 2.79 2.10
CA VAL A 29 -13.07 2.82 0.69
C VAL A 29 -14.16 2.33 -0.26
N ASP A 30 -14.31 3.00 -1.39
CA ASP A 30 -15.35 2.68 -2.38
C ASP A 30 -15.12 1.35 -3.12
N ARG A 31 -13.86 0.89 -3.20
CA ARG A 31 -13.48 -0.26 -4.03
C ARG A 31 -12.25 -1.00 -3.52
N PHE A 32 -12.26 -2.32 -3.70
CA PHE A 32 -11.11 -3.21 -3.57
C PHE A 32 -10.67 -3.79 -4.93
N PRO A 33 -9.40 -4.20 -5.10
CA PRO A 33 -8.30 -3.94 -4.17
C PRO A 33 -7.96 -2.45 -4.13
N THR A 34 -7.61 -1.95 -2.94
CA THR A 34 -7.29 -0.53 -2.73
C THR A 34 -5.79 -0.34 -2.53
N PRO A 35 -5.17 0.68 -3.16
CA PRO A 35 -3.75 0.94 -2.99
C PRO A 35 -3.46 1.59 -1.64
N ILE A 36 -2.35 1.19 -1.02
CA ILE A 36 -1.74 1.86 0.12
C ILE A 36 -0.29 2.16 -0.23
N VAL A 37 0.12 3.43 -0.10
CA VAL A 37 1.50 3.82 -0.30
C VAL A 37 2.29 3.65 0.99
N ILE A 38 3.27 2.76 0.98
CA ILE A 38 4.21 2.56 2.08
C ILE A 38 5.53 3.23 1.70
N LYS A 39 6.03 4.09 2.58
CA LYS A 39 7.40 4.62 2.46
C LYS A 39 8.35 3.73 3.27
N HIS A 40 9.33 3.15 2.60
CA HIS A 40 10.42 2.40 3.22
C HIS A 40 11.77 2.98 2.79
N ASN A 41 12.43 3.73 3.67
CA ASN A 41 13.60 4.55 3.34
C ASN A 41 13.27 5.53 2.19
N ASP A 42 13.94 5.40 1.04
CA ASP A 42 13.68 6.16 -0.19
C ASP A 42 12.88 5.35 -1.24
N HIS A 43 12.27 4.24 -0.83
CA HIS A 43 11.43 3.41 -1.69
C HIS A 43 9.96 3.63 -1.36
N TYR A 44 9.20 4.08 -2.35
CA TYR A 44 7.74 4.19 -2.26
C TYR A 44 7.12 2.95 -2.88
N LEU A 45 6.44 2.15 -2.06
CA LEU A 45 5.78 0.91 -2.47
C LEU A 45 4.29 1.14 -2.52
N VAL A 46 3.66 0.75 -3.64
CA VAL A 46 2.21 0.74 -3.78
C VAL A 46 1.74 -0.68 -3.49
N CYS A 47 1.15 -0.89 -2.32
CA CYS A 47 0.65 -2.18 -1.87
C CYS A 47 -0.87 -2.23 -2.07
N TYR A 48 -1.34 -3.15 -2.92
CA TYR A 48 -2.77 -3.35 -3.14
C TYR A 48 -3.31 -4.32 -2.10
N VAL A 49 -4.31 -3.88 -1.33
CA VAL A 49 -4.94 -4.67 -0.28
C VAL A 49 -6.34 -5.07 -0.73
N ASP A 50 -6.70 -6.35 -0.55
CA ASP A 50 -8.03 -6.88 -0.89
C ASP A 50 -9.08 -6.64 0.22
N SER A 51 -10.32 -7.06 -0.02
CA SER A 51 -11.43 -6.91 0.92
C SER A 51 -11.29 -7.72 2.22
N HIS A 52 -10.33 -8.64 2.29
CA HIS A 52 -9.98 -9.41 3.49
C HIS A 52 -8.73 -8.85 4.18
N TYR A 53 -8.32 -7.64 3.81
CA TYR A 53 -7.12 -6.97 4.31
C TYR A 53 -5.83 -7.77 4.08
N GLN A 54 -5.78 -8.55 2.98
CA GLN A 54 -4.59 -9.27 2.53
C GLN A 54 -3.88 -8.48 1.44
N LEU A 55 -2.56 -8.62 1.38
CA LEU A 55 -1.75 -8.05 0.30
C LEU A 55 -2.02 -8.87 -0.97
N ALA A 56 -2.58 -8.22 -1.98
CA ALA A 56 -2.86 -8.82 -3.28
C ALA A 56 -1.69 -8.63 -4.26
N ASP A 57 -1.06 -7.45 -4.24
CA ASP A 57 0.08 -7.13 -5.11
C ASP A 57 0.95 -6.00 -4.53
N THR A 58 2.15 -5.81 -5.06
CA THR A 58 3.07 -4.73 -4.69
C THR A 58 3.85 -4.20 -5.88
N GLU A 59 3.78 -2.90 -6.11
CA GLU A 59 4.54 -2.18 -7.12
C GLU A 59 5.52 -1.19 -6.47
N VAL A 60 6.53 -0.76 -7.23
CA VAL A 60 7.44 0.33 -6.84
C VAL A 60 7.04 1.57 -7.61
N ALA A 61 6.69 2.64 -6.89
CA ALA A 61 6.49 3.94 -7.50
C ALA A 61 7.86 4.56 -7.83
N SER A 62 8.17 4.71 -9.12
CA SER A 62 9.38 5.38 -9.59
C SER A 62 9.22 6.90 -9.72
N ALA A 63 7.99 7.38 -9.86
CA ALA A 63 7.64 8.78 -9.95
C ALA A 63 6.19 9.01 -9.47
N TYR A 64 5.88 10.26 -9.10
CA TYR A 64 4.53 10.73 -8.82
C TYR A 64 4.32 12.07 -9.54
N ILE A 65 3.13 12.24 -10.11
CA ILE A 65 2.71 13.49 -10.76
C ILE A 65 1.31 13.81 -10.24
N GLU A 66 1.09 15.06 -9.84
CA GLU A 66 -0.25 15.55 -9.50
C GLU A 66 -1.04 15.82 -10.78
N ALA A 67 -2.22 15.22 -10.90
CA ALA A 67 -3.12 15.43 -12.03
C ALA A 67 -4.27 16.35 -11.63
N GLN A 68 -4.70 17.22 -12.55
CA GLN A 68 -5.86 18.08 -12.38
C GLN A 68 -7.05 17.50 -13.15
N ALA A 69 -8.22 17.47 -12.53
CA ALA A 69 -9.46 17.15 -13.23
C ALA A 69 -9.80 18.29 -14.19
N LYS A 70 -10.35 17.97 -15.36
CA LYS A 70 -10.94 18.98 -16.23
C LYS A 70 -12.16 19.55 -15.51
N GLU A 71 -12.17 20.86 -15.25
CA GLU A 71 -13.38 21.54 -14.79
C GLU A 71 -14.48 21.29 -15.85
N THR A 72 -15.55 20.61 -15.44
CA THR A 72 -16.79 20.43 -16.22
C THR A 72 -17.70 21.63 -16.05
#